data_AF-Q30NV5-F1
#
_entry.id   AF-Q30NV5-F1
#
_cell.length_a   1.000
_cell.length_b   1.000
_cell.length_c   1.000
_cell.angle_alpha   90.00
_cell.angle_beta   90.00
_cell.angle_gamma   90.00
#
_symmetry.space_group_name_H-M   'P 1'
#
loop_
_entity.id
_entity.type
_entity.pdbx_description
1 polymer ?
#
loop_
_entity_poly.entity_id
_entity_poly.type
_entity_poly.pdbx_seq_one_letter_code
_entity_poly.pdbx_strand_id
1 'polypeptide(L)'
;MFNTLIKATLLLALTSSVAFSYQAIRLNVSEGDAKERNDAFNAILEVDLEDAGFTPKDVHPGIEYYYRLFYGTKLLKDGKPNPQFKEDYVENLDNLGFITISNEETMRELLMKEPSLGGFAPLNYLIYKKKSETKTYVGTLTPEAMLDITKVKDPEVRKQFTSYIDALSKATDAGMGGEVKYVEIDKLNDKTMMEFEVPFDRGSDILDAKFDFMEKFEKAFEKEEYIIAGKRDFAEYWADNSLENDRYDAYWVYSLCHFTFSYTVFNVWQHTDLGASAPCSMYMYVEKGKNVLHVGMPSVENWITFGHIKDPAKIKYIKEMDEKIRSIMISLGAKEI
;
A
#
# COMPACT_ATOMS: atom_id res chain seq x y z
N MET A 1 -63.33 -0.76 -12.95
CA MET A 1 -62.17 -1.42 -13.60
C MET A 1 -60.93 -0.53 -13.75
N PHE A 2 -61.02 0.81 -13.61
CA PHE A 2 -59.86 1.70 -13.80
C PHE A 2 -58.96 1.93 -12.56
N ASN A 3 -59.45 1.66 -11.34
CA ASN A 3 -58.66 1.91 -10.11
C ASN A 3 -57.73 0.77 -9.69
N THR A 4 -57.86 -0.41 -10.31
CA THR A 4 -57.00 -1.57 -9.99
C THR A 4 -55.76 -1.62 -10.89
N LEU A 5 -55.79 -0.98 -12.06
CA LEU A 5 -54.66 -0.95 -13.00
C LEU A 5 -53.58 0.06 -12.58
N ILE A 6 -53.97 1.20 -11.99
CA ILE A 6 -53.04 2.25 -11.56
C ILE A 6 -52.18 1.80 -10.36
N LYS A 7 -52.67 0.87 -9.52
CA LYS A 7 -51.89 0.30 -8.42
C LYS A 7 -50.91 -0.79 -8.85
N ALA A 8 -51.08 -1.38 -10.04
CA ALA A 8 -50.15 -2.37 -10.58
C ALA A 8 -48.95 -1.72 -11.28
N THR A 9 -49.10 -0.50 -11.81
CA THR A 9 -48.00 0.21 -12.51
C THR A 9 -47.09 1.00 -11.56
N LEU A 10 -47.55 1.34 -10.35
CA LEU A 10 -46.72 2.02 -9.34
C LEU A 10 -45.83 1.07 -8.51
N LEU A 11 -46.01 -0.26 -8.62
CA LEU A 11 -45.22 -1.24 -7.89
C LEU A 11 -44.00 -1.80 -8.66
N LEU A 12 -43.82 -1.40 -9.92
CA LEU A 12 -42.77 -1.93 -10.82
C LEU A 12 -41.72 -0.89 -11.23
N ALA A 13 -41.72 0.27 -10.59
CA ALA A 13 -40.64 1.26 -10.68
C ALA A 13 -39.89 1.36 -9.34
N LEU A 14 -39.64 0.22 -8.69
CA LEU A 14 -38.40 0.07 -7.92
C LEU A 14 -37.30 -0.07 -8.97
N THR A 15 -36.91 1.06 -9.56
CA THR A 15 -35.58 1.17 -10.14
C THR A 15 -34.65 0.91 -8.98
N SER A 16 -34.21 -0.34 -8.82
CA SER A 16 -32.98 -0.65 -8.13
C SER A 16 -31.90 0.13 -8.88
N SER A 17 -31.68 1.38 -8.48
CA SER A 17 -30.38 1.99 -8.62
C SER A 17 -29.48 1.04 -7.84
N VAL A 18 -28.89 0.09 -8.56
CA VAL A 18 -27.72 -0.62 -8.06
C VAL A 18 -26.72 0.50 -7.88
N ALA A 19 -26.66 1.04 -6.67
CA ALA A 19 -25.56 1.87 -6.28
C ALA A 19 -24.35 0.94 -6.43
N PHE A 20 -23.61 1.11 -7.52
CA PHE A 20 -22.34 0.43 -7.67
C PHE A 20 -21.49 0.94 -6.52
N SER A 21 -21.28 0.06 -5.55
CA SER A 21 -20.40 0.29 -4.42
C SER A 21 -18.98 0.47 -4.96
N TYR A 22 -18.22 1.34 -4.30
CA TYR A 22 -16.88 1.70 -4.73
C TYR A 22 -15.92 0.55 -4.44
N GLN A 23 -15.29 -0.03 -5.47
CA GLN A 23 -14.38 -1.16 -5.30
C GLN A 23 -12.99 -0.64 -4.89
N ALA A 24 -12.62 -0.82 -3.63
CA ALA A 24 -11.38 -0.28 -3.07
C ALA A 24 -10.20 -1.26 -3.16
N ILE A 25 -10.41 -2.52 -2.78
CA ILE A 25 -9.37 -3.56 -2.82
C ILE A 25 -9.81 -4.64 -3.80
N ARG A 26 -8.86 -5.14 -4.58
CA ARG A 26 -9.03 -6.26 -5.50
C ARG A 26 -8.21 -7.44 -5.01
N LEU A 27 -8.84 -8.61 -4.86
CA LEU A 27 -8.18 -9.85 -4.45
C LEU A 27 -8.51 -10.96 -5.43
N ASN A 28 -7.49 -11.56 -6.05
CA ASN A 28 -7.61 -12.89 -6.64
C ASN A 28 -7.66 -13.93 -5.51
N VAL A 29 -8.67 -14.78 -5.53
CA VAL A 29 -8.90 -15.83 -4.53
C VAL A 29 -8.88 -17.19 -5.20
N SER A 30 -7.92 -18.01 -4.79
CA SER A 30 -7.69 -19.34 -5.34
C SER A 30 -7.73 -20.41 -4.26
N GLU A 31 -8.37 -21.55 -4.54
CA GLU A 31 -8.32 -22.75 -3.70
C GLU A 31 -7.00 -23.51 -3.90
N GLY A 32 -6.45 -24.09 -2.83
CA GLY A 32 -5.26 -24.96 -2.89
C GLY A 32 -4.43 -24.96 -1.60
N ASP A 33 -3.56 -25.95 -1.44
CA ASP A 33 -2.64 -26.00 -0.29
C ASP A 33 -1.51 -24.97 -0.42
N ALA A 34 -0.99 -24.48 0.71
CA ALA A 34 -0.06 -23.35 0.79
C ALA A 34 1.23 -23.58 -0.01
N LYS A 35 1.72 -24.82 -0.04
CA LYS A 35 2.95 -25.17 -0.76
C LYS A 35 2.78 -25.03 -2.27
N GLU A 36 1.71 -25.57 -2.84
CA GLU A 36 1.43 -25.52 -4.28
C GLU A 36 1.20 -24.09 -4.77
N ARG A 37 0.70 -23.21 -3.89
CA ARG A 37 0.40 -21.81 -4.22
C ARG A 37 1.55 -20.85 -3.94
N ASN A 38 2.40 -21.12 -2.96
CA ASN A 38 3.69 -20.42 -2.83
C ASN A 38 4.59 -20.75 -4.02
N ASP A 39 4.58 -22.00 -4.48
CA ASP A 39 5.25 -22.41 -5.72
C ASP A 39 4.64 -21.67 -6.94
N ALA A 40 3.31 -21.49 -7.00
CA ALA A 40 2.65 -20.70 -8.07
C ALA A 40 2.92 -19.19 -7.98
N PHE A 41 2.98 -18.61 -6.79
CA PHE A 41 3.34 -17.21 -6.60
C PHE A 41 4.80 -16.98 -6.95
N ASN A 42 5.71 -17.84 -6.49
CA ASN A 42 7.11 -17.82 -6.91
C ASN A 42 7.21 -17.98 -8.43
N ALA A 43 6.39 -18.82 -9.07
CA ALA A 43 6.33 -18.90 -10.53
C ALA A 43 5.87 -17.59 -11.21
N ILE A 44 4.95 -16.84 -10.60
CA ILE A 44 4.58 -15.49 -11.08
C ILE A 44 5.76 -14.53 -10.95
N LEU A 45 6.50 -14.60 -9.85
CA LEU A 45 7.72 -13.81 -9.64
C LEU A 45 8.86 -14.21 -10.59
N GLU A 46 8.92 -15.48 -10.99
CA GLU A 46 10.02 -16.05 -11.77
C GLU A 46 9.78 -16.08 -13.28
N VAL A 47 8.54 -16.02 -13.78
CA VAL A 47 8.27 -16.25 -15.22
C VAL A 47 7.40 -15.21 -15.93
N ASP A 48 6.52 -14.43 -15.29
CA ASP A 48 5.54 -13.60 -16.05
C ASP A 48 5.63 -12.09 -15.82
N LEU A 49 6.38 -11.62 -14.81
CA LEU A 49 6.47 -10.18 -14.52
C LEU A 49 7.50 -9.47 -15.40
N GLU A 50 8.68 -10.05 -15.60
CA GLU A 50 9.73 -9.44 -16.43
C GLU A 50 9.31 -9.31 -17.89
N ASP A 51 8.62 -10.32 -18.45
CA ASP A 51 8.07 -10.29 -19.82
C ASP A 51 6.98 -9.21 -19.97
N ALA A 52 6.27 -8.88 -18.89
CA ALA A 52 5.32 -7.77 -18.83
C ALA A 52 5.99 -6.41 -18.50
N GLY A 53 7.33 -6.37 -18.37
CA GLY A 53 8.12 -5.19 -18.05
C GLY A 53 8.14 -4.81 -16.57
N PHE A 54 7.68 -5.69 -15.68
CA PHE A 54 7.67 -5.48 -14.24
C PHE A 54 8.85 -6.15 -13.56
N THR A 55 9.39 -5.50 -12.54
CA THR A 55 10.44 -6.05 -11.69
C THR A 55 9.95 -6.15 -10.25
N PRO A 56 9.87 -7.36 -9.67
CA PRO A 56 9.79 -7.60 -8.24
C PRO A 56 10.87 -6.86 -7.45
N LYS A 57 10.49 -6.18 -6.37
CA LYS A 57 11.36 -5.49 -5.42
C LYS A 57 10.85 -5.75 -4.00
N ASP A 58 11.76 -5.72 -3.03
CA ASP A 58 11.44 -5.76 -1.60
C ASP A 58 10.43 -6.88 -1.25
N VAL A 59 10.78 -8.12 -1.60
CA VAL A 59 9.96 -9.30 -1.34
C VAL A 59 10.09 -9.69 0.13
N HIS A 60 8.97 -9.63 0.86
CA HIS A 60 8.87 -9.93 2.29
C HIS A 60 7.95 -11.12 2.54
N PRO A 61 8.43 -12.37 2.39
CA PRO A 61 7.64 -13.56 2.65
C PRO A 61 7.59 -13.89 4.15
N GLY A 62 6.53 -14.56 4.59
CA GLY A 62 6.50 -15.20 5.91
C GLY A 62 6.39 -14.23 7.08
N ILE A 63 5.68 -13.12 6.94
CA ILE A 63 5.48 -12.14 8.02
C ILE A 63 4.76 -12.77 9.23
N GLU A 64 3.86 -13.73 8.99
CA GLU A 64 3.17 -14.48 10.04
C GLU A 64 4.13 -15.29 10.93
N TYR A 65 5.24 -15.80 10.36
CA TYR A 65 6.29 -16.47 11.12
C TYR A 65 6.92 -15.50 12.14
N TYR A 66 7.21 -14.26 11.71
CA TYR A 66 7.79 -13.25 12.59
C TYR A 66 6.79 -12.76 13.65
N TYR A 67 5.49 -12.65 13.32
CA TYR A 67 4.46 -12.42 14.34
C TYR A 67 4.45 -13.52 15.41
N ARG A 68 4.55 -14.79 15.00
CA ARG A 68 4.65 -15.91 15.93
C ARG A 68 5.91 -15.83 16.80
N LEU A 69 7.04 -15.53 16.18
CA LEU A 69 8.32 -15.44 16.88
C LEU A 69 8.33 -14.32 17.92
N PHE A 70 7.84 -13.13 17.55
CA PHE A 70 7.89 -11.96 18.43
C PHE A 70 6.73 -11.91 19.42
N TYR A 71 5.50 -12.16 18.99
CA TYR A 71 4.31 -11.94 19.79
C TYR A 71 3.71 -13.23 20.35
N GLY A 72 3.84 -14.36 19.64
CA GLY A 72 3.27 -15.65 20.06
C GLY A 72 4.15 -16.51 20.96
N THR A 73 5.44 -16.18 21.09
CA THR A 73 6.41 -17.01 21.81
C THR A 73 6.60 -16.50 23.23
N LYS A 74 6.21 -17.29 24.25
CA LYS A 74 6.32 -16.88 25.68
C LYS A 74 7.76 -16.80 26.20
N LEU A 75 8.62 -17.72 25.76
CA LEU A 75 10.01 -17.83 26.23
C LEU A 75 10.96 -17.79 25.03
N LEU A 76 12.03 -17.02 25.15
CA LEU A 76 13.14 -17.00 24.20
C LEU A 76 13.87 -18.36 24.19
N LYS A 77 14.72 -18.58 23.19
CA LYS A 77 15.51 -19.84 23.05
C LYS A 77 16.38 -20.16 24.27
N ASP A 78 16.78 -19.13 25.04
CA ASP A 78 17.57 -19.28 26.27
C ASP A 78 16.71 -19.51 27.53
N GLY A 79 15.39 -19.67 27.37
CA GLY A 79 14.44 -19.91 28.46
C GLY A 79 13.96 -18.67 29.20
N LYS A 80 14.42 -17.47 28.84
CA LYS A 80 13.95 -16.22 29.47
C LYS A 80 12.58 -15.79 28.94
N PRO A 81 11.76 -15.06 29.73
CA PRO A 81 10.53 -14.44 29.23
C PRO A 81 10.79 -13.57 28.00
N ASN A 82 9.98 -13.73 26.97
CA ASN A 82 10.03 -12.88 25.79
C ASN A 82 9.33 -11.54 26.11
N PRO A 83 10.04 -10.40 26.09
CA PRO A 83 9.45 -9.10 26.40
C PRO A 83 8.41 -8.63 25.36
N GLN A 84 8.42 -9.22 24.16
CA GLN A 84 7.46 -8.88 23.10
C GLN A 84 6.21 -9.74 23.14
N PHE A 85 6.14 -10.80 23.96
CA PHE A 85 4.98 -11.68 24.02
C PHE A 85 3.68 -10.88 24.25
N LYS A 86 2.64 -11.22 23.49
CA LYS A 86 1.31 -10.62 23.61
C LYS A 86 0.28 -11.71 23.88
N GLU A 87 -0.55 -11.50 24.89
CA GLU A 87 -1.62 -12.46 25.25
C GLU A 87 -2.71 -12.56 24.19
N ASP A 88 -2.86 -11.53 23.36
CA ASP A 88 -3.84 -11.46 22.28
C ASP A 88 -3.37 -12.13 20.98
N TYR A 89 -2.16 -12.71 20.96
CA TYR A 89 -1.64 -13.40 19.78
C TYR A 89 -2.51 -14.61 19.44
N VAL A 90 -2.91 -14.67 18.17
CA VAL A 90 -3.65 -15.80 17.61
C VAL A 90 -2.90 -16.40 16.42
N GLU A 91 -2.72 -17.71 16.43
CA GLU A 91 -2.10 -18.42 15.31
C GLU A 91 -3.15 -18.68 14.22
N ASN A 92 -3.52 -17.64 13.46
CA ASN A 92 -4.63 -17.66 12.49
C ASN A 92 -4.22 -17.51 11.00
N LEU A 93 -2.95 -17.22 10.73
CA LEU A 93 -2.40 -17.08 9.38
C LEU A 93 -1.44 -18.25 9.10
N ASP A 94 -1.58 -18.86 7.93
CA ASP A 94 -0.63 -19.83 7.38
C ASP A 94 0.43 -19.15 6.52
N ASN A 95 0.07 -18.02 5.89
CA ASN A 95 0.95 -17.21 5.08
C ASN A 95 0.50 -15.75 5.14
N LEU A 96 1.45 -14.84 5.21
CA LEU A 96 1.32 -13.40 5.01
C LEU A 96 2.61 -12.89 4.39
N GLY A 97 2.52 -12.28 3.22
CA GLY A 97 3.67 -11.73 2.53
C GLY A 97 3.32 -10.46 1.75
N PHE A 98 4.36 -9.69 1.48
CA PHE A 98 4.28 -8.47 0.68
C PHE A 98 5.34 -8.51 -0.40
N ILE A 99 5.01 -7.94 -1.54
CA ILE A 99 5.95 -7.67 -2.61
C ILE A 99 5.67 -6.26 -3.12
N THR A 100 6.73 -5.55 -3.48
CA THR A 100 6.59 -4.35 -4.28
C THR A 100 6.97 -4.63 -5.73
N ILE A 101 6.26 -4.06 -6.68
CA ILE A 101 6.44 -4.34 -8.10
C ILE A 101 6.53 -3.00 -8.82
N SER A 102 7.52 -2.83 -9.69
CA SER A 102 7.72 -1.59 -10.42
C SER A 102 7.99 -1.86 -11.90
N ASN A 103 7.59 -0.91 -12.75
CA ASN A 103 8.07 -0.75 -14.12
C ASN A 103 8.53 0.70 -14.24
N GLU A 104 9.81 0.90 -13.99
CA GLU A 104 10.39 2.21 -13.72
C GLU A 104 10.44 3.10 -14.97
N GLU A 105 10.49 2.50 -16.16
CA GLU A 105 10.42 3.23 -17.42
C GLU A 105 8.98 3.73 -17.69
N THR A 106 7.97 2.86 -17.53
CA THR A 106 6.56 3.25 -17.69
C THR A 106 6.14 4.26 -16.63
N MET A 107 6.58 4.06 -15.38
CA MET A 107 6.26 4.98 -14.30
C MET A 107 6.94 6.34 -14.47
N ARG A 108 8.05 6.45 -15.21
CA ARG A 108 8.74 7.73 -15.43
C ARG A 108 7.79 8.80 -15.94
N GLU A 109 7.10 8.55 -17.06
CA GLU A 109 6.21 9.55 -17.67
C GLU A 109 5.05 9.94 -16.75
N LEU A 110 4.54 8.98 -15.97
CA LEU A 110 3.46 9.20 -15.01
C LEU A 110 3.93 10.04 -13.82
N LEU A 111 5.10 9.71 -13.24
CA LEU A 111 5.68 10.44 -12.12
C LEU A 111 6.17 11.85 -12.51
N MET A 112 6.56 12.07 -13.77
CA MET A 112 6.87 13.42 -14.27
C MET A 112 5.64 14.31 -14.35
N LYS A 113 4.44 13.75 -14.54
CA LYS A 113 3.18 14.51 -14.54
C LYS A 113 2.58 14.63 -13.15
N GLU A 114 2.43 13.50 -12.47
CA GLU A 114 1.71 13.33 -11.21
C GLU A 114 2.62 12.66 -10.16
N PRO A 115 3.45 13.44 -9.43
CA PRO A 115 4.36 12.89 -8.40
C PRO A 115 3.62 12.19 -7.26
N SER A 116 2.36 12.51 -7.02
CA SER A 116 1.58 11.86 -5.97
C SER A 116 1.39 10.36 -6.20
N LEU A 117 1.54 9.88 -7.45
CA LEU A 117 1.56 8.45 -7.77
C LEU A 117 2.74 7.70 -7.13
N GLY A 118 3.76 8.39 -6.63
CA GLY A 118 4.79 7.80 -5.76
C GLY A 118 4.22 7.14 -4.50
N GLY A 119 3.01 7.50 -4.08
CA GLY A 119 2.30 6.82 -3.00
C GLY A 119 1.89 5.37 -3.33
N PHE A 120 2.00 4.97 -4.60
CA PHE A 120 1.70 3.63 -5.10
C PHE A 120 2.73 3.12 -6.12
N ALA A 121 3.92 3.74 -6.16
CA ALA A 121 5.02 3.36 -7.02
C ALA A 121 6.33 3.33 -6.20
N PRO A 122 6.95 2.16 -5.97
CA PRO A 122 6.54 0.82 -6.40
C PRO A 122 5.14 0.41 -5.91
N LEU A 123 4.48 -0.44 -6.69
CA LEU A 123 3.15 -0.94 -6.40
C LEU A 123 3.20 -2.07 -5.37
N ASN A 124 2.38 -1.97 -4.34
CA ASN A 124 2.30 -3.00 -3.31
C ASN A 124 1.34 -4.12 -3.67
N TYR A 125 1.75 -5.36 -3.42
CA TYR A 125 0.95 -6.57 -3.57
C TYR A 125 0.99 -7.39 -2.29
N LEU A 126 -0.19 -7.71 -1.77
CA LEU A 126 -0.43 -8.57 -0.63
C LEU A 126 -0.60 -10.01 -1.09
N ILE A 127 -0.03 -10.95 -0.35
CA ILE A 127 -0.41 -12.37 -0.37
C ILE A 127 -0.73 -12.84 1.04
N TYR A 128 -1.84 -13.55 1.23
CA TYR A 128 -2.11 -14.20 2.51
C TYR A 128 -2.97 -15.46 2.38
N LYS A 129 -2.89 -16.31 3.41
CA LYS A 129 -3.76 -17.46 3.63
C LYS A 129 -4.09 -17.57 5.11
N LYS A 130 -5.38 -17.72 5.41
CA LYS A 130 -5.84 -18.00 6.77
C LYS A 130 -5.72 -19.50 7.06
N LYS A 131 -5.40 -19.85 8.31
CA LYS A 131 -5.34 -21.23 8.80
C LYS A 131 -6.67 -21.98 8.74
N SER A 132 -7.77 -21.25 8.81
CA SER A 132 -9.12 -21.81 8.84
C SER A 132 -9.63 -22.25 7.47
N GLU A 133 -8.89 -22.00 6.39
CA GLU A 133 -9.36 -22.27 5.02
C GLU A 133 -8.24 -22.69 4.07
N THR A 134 -8.64 -23.21 2.91
CA THR A 134 -7.76 -23.62 1.81
C THR A 134 -7.62 -22.55 0.74
N LYS A 135 -7.91 -21.29 1.06
CA LYS A 135 -7.88 -20.17 0.12
C LYS A 135 -6.65 -19.32 0.29
N THR A 136 -6.01 -19.03 -0.84
CA THR A 136 -4.95 -18.02 -0.94
C THR A 136 -5.53 -16.78 -1.60
N TYR A 137 -5.21 -15.62 -1.03
CA TYR A 137 -5.63 -14.31 -1.49
C TYR A 137 -4.40 -13.55 -1.96
N VAL A 138 -4.46 -12.98 -3.15
CA VAL A 138 -3.41 -12.09 -3.67
C VAL A 138 -4.05 -10.86 -4.27
N GLY A 139 -3.50 -9.69 -3.97
CA GLY A 139 -3.98 -8.49 -4.63
C GLY A 139 -3.47 -7.19 -4.05
N THR A 140 -4.15 -6.12 -4.45
CA THR A 140 -3.73 -4.73 -4.22
C THR A 140 -4.97 -3.83 -4.20
N LEU A 141 -4.78 -2.54 -3.92
CA LEU A 141 -5.84 -1.54 -4.13
C LEU A 141 -6.25 -1.50 -5.61
N THR A 142 -7.48 -1.09 -5.92
CA THR A 142 -7.86 -0.84 -7.31
C THR A 142 -7.14 0.39 -7.86
N PRO A 143 -6.87 0.48 -9.18
CA PRO A 143 -6.29 1.69 -9.76
C PRO A 143 -7.19 2.92 -9.53
N GLU A 144 -8.52 2.74 -9.51
CA GLU A 144 -9.47 3.80 -9.16
C GLU A 144 -9.24 4.33 -7.73
N ALA A 145 -9.12 3.42 -6.74
CA ALA A 145 -8.77 3.78 -5.37
C ALA A 145 -7.46 4.53 -5.28
N MET A 146 -6.40 4.04 -5.93
CA MET A 146 -5.09 4.70 -5.93
C MET A 146 -5.15 6.11 -6.51
N LEU A 147 -5.80 6.27 -7.67
CA LEU A 147 -5.91 7.55 -8.37
C LEU A 147 -6.78 8.56 -7.63
N ASP A 148 -7.82 8.09 -6.94
CA ASP A 148 -8.70 8.98 -6.16
C ASP A 148 -8.05 9.36 -4.83
N ILE A 149 -7.30 8.46 -4.19
CA ILE A 149 -6.50 8.75 -3.01
C ILE A 149 -5.47 9.83 -3.32
N THR A 150 -4.73 9.69 -4.41
CA THR A 150 -3.73 10.68 -4.87
C THR A 150 -4.34 11.91 -5.53
N LYS A 151 -5.68 11.95 -5.64
CA LYS A 151 -6.46 13.04 -6.24
C LYS A 151 -6.12 13.32 -7.71
N VAL A 152 -5.48 12.39 -8.44
CA VAL A 152 -5.11 12.54 -9.84
C VAL A 152 -6.36 12.66 -10.73
N LYS A 153 -6.44 13.74 -11.51
CA LYS A 153 -7.60 14.05 -12.37
C LYS A 153 -7.31 13.98 -13.86
N ASP A 154 -6.04 14.05 -14.27
CA ASP A 154 -5.67 13.98 -15.69
C ASP A 154 -6.19 12.66 -16.31
N PRO A 155 -7.10 12.72 -17.31
CA PRO A 155 -7.71 11.52 -17.88
C PRO A 155 -6.72 10.58 -18.56
N GLU A 156 -5.66 11.11 -19.17
CA GLU A 156 -4.64 10.31 -19.83
C GLU A 156 -3.75 9.62 -18.79
N VAL A 157 -3.35 10.33 -17.73
CA VAL A 157 -2.61 9.70 -16.62
C VAL A 157 -3.45 8.59 -15.98
N ARG A 158 -4.73 8.85 -15.68
CA ARG A 158 -5.64 7.84 -15.11
C ARG A 158 -5.73 6.61 -16.02
N LYS A 159 -5.90 6.80 -17.32
CA LYS A 159 -5.98 5.71 -18.30
C LYS A 159 -4.69 4.89 -18.36
N GLN A 160 -3.54 5.55 -18.44
CA GLN A 160 -2.24 4.88 -18.52
C GLN A 160 -1.92 4.12 -17.22
N PHE A 161 -2.14 4.75 -16.07
CA PHE A 161 -1.94 4.11 -14.77
C PHE A 161 -2.88 2.92 -14.56
N THR A 162 -4.17 3.04 -14.91
CA THR A 162 -5.11 1.90 -14.87
C THR A 162 -4.65 0.76 -15.78
N SER A 163 -4.24 1.06 -17.02
CA SER A 163 -3.75 0.04 -17.95
C SER A 163 -2.51 -0.69 -17.42
N TYR A 164 -1.64 0.03 -16.71
CA TYR A 164 -0.46 -0.53 -16.06
C TYR A 164 -0.84 -1.53 -14.96
N ILE A 165 -1.70 -1.13 -14.02
CA ILE A 165 -2.16 -2.01 -12.93
C ILE A 165 -2.99 -3.19 -13.45
N ASP A 166 -3.80 -2.98 -14.50
CA ASP A 166 -4.61 -4.03 -15.12
C ASP A 166 -3.74 -5.10 -15.80
N ALA A 167 -2.63 -4.71 -16.45
CA ALA A 167 -1.70 -5.65 -17.06
C ALA A 167 -1.09 -6.59 -16.01
N LEU A 168 -0.64 -6.03 -14.88
CA LEU A 168 -0.12 -6.79 -13.75
C LEU A 168 -1.19 -7.69 -13.10
N SER A 169 -2.39 -7.15 -12.90
CA SER A 169 -3.52 -7.90 -12.35
C SER A 169 -3.87 -9.10 -13.23
N LYS A 170 -3.90 -8.91 -14.55
CA LYS A 170 -4.16 -9.98 -15.52
C LYS A 170 -3.08 -11.05 -15.52
N ALA A 171 -1.81 -10.67 -15.46
CA ALA A 171 -0.71 -11.62 -15.34
C ALA A 171 -0.82 -12.45 -14.05
N THR A 172 -1.09 -11.77 -12.93
CA THR A 172 -1.30 -12.43 -11.63
C THR A 172 -2.49 -13.39 -11.67
N ASP A 173 -3.63 -12.96 -12.22
CA ASP A 173 -4.82 -13.81 -12.29
C ASP A 173 -4.63 -15.03 -13.20
N ALA A 174 -3.90 -14.86 -14.31
CA ALA A 174 -3.62 -15.97 -15.22
C ALA A 174 -2.72 -17.01 -14.54
N GLY A 175 -1.65 -16.57 -13.86
CA GLY A 175 -0.75 -17.46 -13.12
C GLY A 175 -1.44 -18.11 -11.92
N MET A 176 -2.37 -17.41 -11.27
CA MET A 176 -3.09 -17.92 -10.11
C MET A 176 -4.33 -18.75 -10.44
N GLY A 177 -5.05 -18.48 -11.52
CA GLY A 177 -6.44 -18.91 -11.67
C GLY A 177 -7.35 -18.33 -10.59
N GLY A 178 -8.44 -19.03 -10.24
CA GLY A 178 -9.34 -18.61 -9.15
C GLY A 178 -10.41 -17.58 -9.56
N GLU A 179 -11.00 -16.93 -8.56
CA GLU A 179 -12.03 -15.90 -8.72
C GLU A 179 -11.55 -14.55 -8.18
N VAL A 180 -11.92 -13.45 -8.85
CA VAL A 180 -11.62 -12.10 -8.38
C VAL A 180 -12.73 -11.63 -7.45
N LYS A 181 -12.35 -11.11 -6.29
CA LYS A 181 -13.23 -10.47 -5.31
C LYS A 181 -12.80 -9.04 -5.06
N TYR A 182 -13.78 -8.24 -4.62
CA TYR A 182 -13.57 -6.86 -4.28
C TYR A 182 -13.99 -6.58 -2.84
N VAL A 183 -13.23 -5.72 -2.17
CA VAL A 183 -13.71 -5.03 -0.96
C VAL A 183 -14.39 -3.75 -1.43
N GLU A 184 -15.67 -3.65 -1.13
CA GLU A 184 -16.55 -2.58 -1.59
C GLU A 184 -16.84 -1.61 -0.46
N ILE A 185 -16.66 -0.31 -0.68
CA ILE A 185 -16.92 0.76 0.28
C ILE A 185 -17.97 1.73 -0.26
N ASP A 186 -18.56 2.54 0.62
CA ASP A 186 -19.53 3.57 0.21
C ASP A 186 -18.83 4.77 -0.46
N LYS A 187 -17.73 5.23 0.13
CA LYS A 187 -16.87 6.31 -0.36
C LYS A 187 -15.52 6.28 0.35
N LEU A 188 -14.50 6.89 -0.24
CA LEU A 188 -13.23 7.17 0.44
C LEU A 188 -13.40 8.16 1.61
N ASN A 189 -12.39 8.21 2.47
CA ASN A 189 -12.26 9.25 3.49
C ASN A 189 -12.12 10.64 2.86
N ASP A 190 -12.54 11.67 3.60
CA ASP A 190 -12.39 13.05 3.13
C ASP A 190 -10.91 13.48 3.09
N LYS A 191 -10.07 12.91 3.97
CA LYS A 191 -8.61 13.05 3.94
C LYS A 191 -7.98 11.74 3.52
N THR A 192 -7.52 11.69 2.27
CA THR A 192 -6.91 10.49 1.67
C THR A 192 -5.38 10.49 1.70
N MET A 193 -4.75 11.67 1.84
CA MET A 193 -3.30 11.85 1.81
C MET A 193 -2.83 12.65 3.03
N MET A 194 -1.57 12.44 3.40
CA MET A 194 -0.76 13.39 4.16
C MET A 194 0.24 14.01 3.20
N GLU A 195 0.32 15.33 3.17
CA GLU A 195 1.16 16.08 2.23
C GLU A 195 1.93 17.14 3.02
N PHE A 196 3.23 17.26 2.75
CA PHE A 196 4.11 18.18 3.48
C PHE A 196 5.10 18.88 2.56
N GLU A 197 5.55 20.05 3.00
CA GLU A 197 6.73 20.73 2.48
C GLU A 197 7.79 20.85 3.58
N VAL A 198 9.03 20.57 3.23
CA VAL A 198 10.20 20.77 4.10
C VAL A 198 11.13 21.79 3.42
N PRO A 199 11.53 22.88 4.09
CA PRO A 199 12.61 23.73 3.60
C PRO A 199 13.86 22.89 3.35
N PHE A 200 14.40 22.95 2.13
CA PHE A 200 15.48 22.07 1.70
C PHE A 200 16.71 22.88 1.27
N ASP A 201 17.74 22.87 2.13
CA ASP A 201 19.04 23.44 1.78
C ASP A 201 19.79 22.47 0.89
N ARG A 202 19.88 22.83 -0.39
CA ARG A 202 20.48 21.99 -1.42
C ARG A 202 22.00 21.94 -1.33
N GLY A 203 22.63 22.87 -0.60
CA GLY A 203 24.08 23.05 -0.61
C GLY A 203 24.65 23.24 -2.03
N SER A 204 25.93 22.91 -2.20
CA SER A 204 26.59 22.84 -3.51
C SER A 204 26.39 21.50 -4.22
N ASP A 205 26.07 20.45 -3.47
CA ASP A 205 25.77 19.11 -3.97
C ASP A 205 24.44 18.64 -3.39
N ILE A 206 23.47 18.43 -4.28
CA ILE A 206 22.13 17.98 -3.88
C ILE A 206 22.12 16.54 -3.38
N LEU A 207 23.06 15.70 -3.80
CA LEU A 207 23.14 14.32 -3.33
C LEU A 207 23.55 14.27 -1.86
N ASP A 208 24.52 15.09 -1.46
CA ASP A 208 24.90 15.23 -0.05
C ASP A 208 23.72 15.71 0.80
N ALA A 209 23.02 16.76 0.36
CA ALA A 209 21.83 17.26 1.04
C ALA A 209 20.70 16.22 1.13
N LYS A 210 20.50 15.44 0.05
CA LYS A 210 19.53 14.32 -0.01
C LYS A 210 19.88 13.27 1.04
N PHE A 211 21.11 12.77 1.05
CA PHE A 211 21.53 11.70 1.96
C PHE A 211 21.52 12.16 3.43
N ASP A 212 21.91 13.41 3.71
CA ASP A 212 21.80 14.00 5.04
C ASP A 212 20.35 14.04 5.55
N PHE A 213 19.40 14.38 4.68
CA PHE A 213 17.98 14.35 5.04
C PHE A 213 17.49 12.91 5.25
N MET A 214 17.86 11.99 4.34
CA MET A 214 17.50 10.57 4.43
C MET A 214 17.98 9.95 5.73
N GLU A 215 19.22 10.19 6.17
CA GLU A 215 19.73 9.68 7.43
C GLU A 215 18.93 10.20 8.64
N LYS A 216 18.58 11.49 8.65
CA LYS A 216 17.75 12.09 9.70
C LYS A 216 16.34 11.50 9.70
N PHE A 217 15.76 11.32 8.52
CA PHE A 217 14.46 10.72 8.32
C PHE A 217 14.43 9.29 8.83
N GLU A 218 15.33 8.43 8.36
CA GLU A 218 15.41 7.02 8.74
C GLU A 218 15.56 6.87 10.26
N LYS A 219 16.49 7.61 10.89
CA LYS A 219 16.67 7.60 12.35
C LYS A 219 15.43 8.07 13.12
N ALA A 220 14.72 9.07 12.62
CA ALA A 220 13.52 9.59 13.29
C ALA A 220 12.37 8.59 13.24
N PHE A 221 12.19 7.88 12.13
CA PHE A 221 11.20 6.83 11.98
C PHE A 221 11.56 5.56 12.76
N GLU A 222 12.82 5.14 12.74
CA GLU A 222 13.31 3.98 13.52
C GLU A 222 13.16 4.18 15.03
N LYS A 223 13.42 5.40 15.52
CA LYS A 223 13.19 5.77 16.93
C LYS A 223 11.74 5.54 17.35
N GLU A 224 10.82 5.69 16.41
CA GLU A 224 9.39 5.47 16.59
C GLU A 224 8.94 4.07 16.13
N GLU A 225 9.86 3.11 16.10
CA GLU A 225 9.62 1.69 15.80
C GLU A 225 9.14 1.38 14.36
N TYR A 226 9.32 2.32 13.43
CA TYR A 226 9.15 2.04 12.01
C TYR A 226 10.38 1.34 11.44
N ILE A 227 10.14 0.47 10.48
CA ILE A 227 11.12 -0.24 9.67
C ILE A 227 11.05 0.36 8.27
N ILE A 228 12.22 0.67 7.71
CA ILE A 228 12.35 0.95 6.28
C ILE A 228 12.33 -0.40 5.56
N ALA A 229 11.13 -0.82 5.13
CA ALA A 229 10.91 -2.11 4.47
C ALA A 229 11.37 -2.10 3.01
N GLY A 230 11.57 -0.92 2.44
CA GLY A 230 11.96 -0.76 1.05
C GLY A 230 12.32 0.68 0.75
N LYS A 231 13.13 0.88 -0.29
CA LYS A 231 13.54 2.20 -0.75
C LYS A 231 13.75 2.18 -2.25
N ARG A 232 13.10 3.10 -2.96
CA ARG A 232 13.29 3.29 -4.39
C ARG A 232 13.68 4.72 -4.72
N ASP A 233 14.89 4.92 -5.22
CA ASP A 233 15.30 6.19 -5.81
C ASP A 233 15.04 6.17 -7.32
N PHE A 234 14.03 6.92 -7.74
CA PHE A 234 13.63 7.00 -9.14
C PHE A 234 14.54 7.93 -9.94
N ALA A 235 14.95 9.06 -9.37
CA ALA A 235 15.82 10.01 -10.05
C ALA A 235 17.20 9.40 -10.35
N GLU A 236 17.76 8.68 -9.38
CA GLU A 236 19.01 7.93 -9.53
C GLU A 236 18.87 6.82 -10.57
N TYR A 237 17.79 6.03 -10.50
CA TYR A 237 17.53 4.99 -11.50
C TYR A 237 17.42 5.55 -12.92
N TRP A 238 16.68 6.65 -13.12
CA TRP A 238 16.56 7.26 -14.45
C TRP A 238 17.90 7.76 -14.97
N ALA A 239 18.72 8.38 -14.10
CA ALA A 239 20.06 8.82 -14.47
C ALA A 239 20.96 7.65 -14.90
N ASP A 240 21.01 6.58 -14.11
CA ASP A 240 21.83 5.39 -14.38
C ASP A 240 21.43 4.68 -15.68
N ASN A 241 20.15 4.77 -16.06
CA ASN A 241 19.60 4.17 -17.27
C ASN A 241 19.50 5.16 -18.45
N SER A 242 20.10 6.35 -18.33
CA SER A 242 20.07 7.39 -19.37
C SER A 242 18.64 7.79 -19.80
N LEU A 243 17.68 7.68 -18.89
CA LEU A 243 16.31 8.13 -19.09
C LEU A 243 16.20 9.62 -18.76
N GLU A 244 15.43 10.35 -19.56
CA GLU A 244 15.27 11.78 -19.38
C GLU A 244 14.56 12.10 -18.04
N ASN A 245 15.11 13.03 -17.29
CA ASN A 245 14.52 13.57 -16.07
C ASN A 245 14.73 15.07 -16.10
N ASP A 246 13.72 15.82 -16.55
CA ASP A 246 13.73 17.27 -16.68
C ASP A 246 13.08 17.98 -15.48
N ARG A 247 12.30 17.26 -14.66
CA ARG A 247 11.54 17.83 -13.56
C ARG A 247 12.21 17.78 -12.19
N TYR A 248 12.95 16.71 -11.88
CA TYR A 248 13.43 16.47 -10.51
C TYR A 248 14.96 16.51 -10.42
N ASP A 249 15.46 17.09 -9.33
CA ASP A 249 16.85 16.85 -8.92
C ASP A 249 16.97 15.65 -7.98
N ALA A 250 15.90 15.34 -7.25
CA ALA A 250 15.79 14.14 -6.43
C ALA A 250 14.34 13.66 -6.42
N TYR A 251 14.13 12.35 -6.49
CA TYR A 251 12.83 11.72 -6.33
C TYR A 251 13.04 10.30 -5.78
N TRP A 252 12.54 10.04 -4.57
CA TRP A 252 12.61 8.71 -3.98
C TRP A 252 11.34 8.38 -3.19
N VAL A 253 11.16 7.09 -2.92
CA VAL A 253 10.03 6.55 -2.18
C VAL A 253 10.54 5.60 -1.11
N TYR A 254 10.03 5.75 0.10
CA TYR A 254 10.22 4.83 1.20
C TYR A 254 8.98 3.96 1.40
N SER A 255 9.21 2.66 1.60
CA SER A 255 8.19 1.73 2.07
C SER A 255 8.32 1.61 3.59
N LEU A 256 7.36 2.17 4.33
CA LEU A 256 7.36 2.18 5.78
C LEU A 256 6.51 1.04 6.35
N CYS A 257 7.01 0.39 7.39
CA CYS A 257 6.29 -0.65 8.12
C CYS A 257 6.40 -0.43 9.63
N HIS A 258 5.30 -0.54 10.38
CA HIS A 258 5.33 -0.57 11.84
C HIS A 258 4.83 -1.94 12.29
N PHE A 259 5.73 -2.78 12.82
CA PHE A 259 5.45 -4.22 12.99
C PHE A 259 4.32 -4.50 13.99
N THR A 260 4.27 -3.76 15.10
CA THR A 260 3.17 -3.84 16.08
C THR A 260 1.83 -3.41 15.48
N PHE A 261 1.82 -2.38 14.65
CA PHE A 261 0.61 -1.90 13.97
C PHE A 261 0.07 -2.95 13.01
N SER A 262 0.92 -3.46 12.11
CA SER A 262 0.52 -4.48 11.14
C SER A 262 0.07 -5.77 11.82
N TYR A 263 0.76 -6.22 12.86
CA TYR A 263 0.33 -7.34 13.70
C TYR A 263 -1.08 -7.12 14.25
N THR A 264 -1.32 -5.95 14.86
CA THR A 264 -2.60 -5.64 15.49
C THR A 264 -3.74 -5.67 14.47
N VAL A 265 -3.55 -5.08 13.30
CA VAL A 265 -4.59 -5.02 12.27
C VAL A 265 -4.80 -6.38 11.61
N PHE A 266 -3.72 -7.02 11.14
CA PHE A 266 -3.80 -8.20 10.28
C PHE A 266 -4.06 -9.48 11.06
N ASN A 267 -3.48 -9.61 12.27
CA ASN A 267 -3.57 -10.82 13.08
C ASN A 267 -4.67 -10.70 14.15
N VAL A 268 -4.60 -9.69 15.02
CA VAL A 268 -5.51 -9.56 16.17
C VAL A 268 -6.92 -9.16 15.71
N TRP A 269 -7.04 -8.15 14.86
CA TRP A 269 -8.34 -7.71 14.34
C TRP A 269 -8.82 -8.49 13.12
N GLN A 270 -7.98 -9.36 12.57
CA GLN A 270 -8.27 -10.21 11.41
C GLN A 270 -8.64 -9.46 10.14
N HIS A 271 -8.14 -8.22 9.97
CA HIS A 271 -8.28 -7.42 8.75
C HIS A 271 -7.06 -7.57 7.84
N THR A 272 -6.69 -8.82 7.53
CA THR A 272 -5.48 -9.13 6.74
C THR A 272 -5.55 -8.57 5.31
N ASP A 273 -6.76 -8.44 4.76
CA ASP A 273 -7.04 -7.82 3.47
C ASP A 273 -6.59 -6.36 3.37
N LEU A 274 -6.55 -5.62 4.49
CA LEU A 274 -5.99 -4.26 4.53
C LEU A 274 -4.51 -4.22 4.19
N GLY A 275 -3.81 -5.37 4.23
CA GLY A 275 -2.44 -5.48 3.74
C GLY A 275 -2.29 -5.12 2.27
N ALA A 276 -3.36 -5.10 1.46
CA ALA A 276 -3.34 -4.62 0.08
C ALA A 276 -2.97 -3.12 -0.04
N SER A 277 -3.05 -2.38 1.07
CA SER A 277 -2.62 -0.99 1.19
C SER A 277 -1.28 -0.81 1.91
N ALA A 278 -0.56 -1.90 2.17
CA ALA A 278 0.75 -1.93 2.82
C ALA A 278 1.83 -2.54 1.91
N PRO A 279 3.13 -2.18 2.08
CA PRO A 279 3.66 -1.18 3.01
C PRO A 279 3.18 0.25 2.71
N CYS A 280 3.30 1.12 3.72
CA CYS A 280 2.91 2.51 3.59
C CYS A 280 3.98 3.27 2.79
N SER A 281 3.68 3.64 1.55
CA SER A 281 4.65 4.34 0.69
C SER A 281 4.64 5.84 0.93
N MET A 282 5.80 6.40 1.27
CA MET A 282 6.03 7.84 1.40
C MET A 282 6.97 8.31 0.30
N TYR A 283 6.45 9.10 -0.62
CA TYR A 283 7.25 9.68 -1.71
C TYR A 283 7.82 11.04 -1.30
N MET A 284 8.95 11.37 -1.90
CA MET A 284 9.72 12.56 -1.61
C MET A 284 10.36 13.06 -2.91
N TYR A 285 10.23 14.35 -3.20
CA TYR A 285 10.88 14.92 -4.38
C TYR A 285 11.31 16.37 -4.20
N VAL A 286 12.37 16.74 -4.92
CA VAL A 286 12.86 18.10 -5.06
C VAL A 286 12.82 18.46 -6.54
N GLU A 287 12.03 19.45 -6.93
CA GLU A 287 11.99 19.93 -8.30
C GLU A 287 13.28 20.67 -8.68
N LYS A 288 13.58 20.70 -9.99
CA LYS A 288 14.80 21.32 -10.51
C LYS A 288 14.99 22.76 -10.04
N GLY A 289 16.09 23.00 -9.35
CA GLY A 289 16.48 24.32 -8.84
C GLY A 289 15.58 24.88 -7.74
N LYS A 290 14.74 24.05 -7.09
CA LYS A 290 13.90 24.45 -5.95
C LYS A 290 14.52 24.04 -4.62
N ASN A 291 14.32 24.88 -3.60
CA ASN A 291 14.80 24.66 -2.22
C ASN A 291 13.68 24.14 -1.31
N VAL A 292 12.82 23.28 -1.84
CA VAL A 292 11.69 22.68 -1.13
C VAL A 292 11.68 21.20 -1.44
N LEU A 293 11.62 20.40 -0.38
CA LEU A 293 11.35 18.97 -0.45
C LEU A 293 9.86 18.78 -0.25
N HIS A 294 9.21 18.25 -1.28
CA HIS A 294 7.81 17.85 -1.22
C HIS A 294 7.73 16.41 -0.74
N VAL A 295 6.85 16.13 0.20
CA VAL A 295 6.64 14.80 0.77
C VAL A 295 5.16 14.47 0.72
N GLY A 296 4.81 13.24 0.37
CA GLY A 296 3.44 12.78 0.48
C GLY A 296 3.31 11.28 0.73
N MET A 297 2.18 10.89 1.31
CA MET A 297 1.88 9.51 1.65
C MET A 297 0.35 9.31 1.74
N PRO A 298 -0.21 8.20 1.25
CA PRO A 298 -1.59 7.81 1.56
C PRO A 298 -1.83 7.76 3.08
N SER A 299 -2.89 8.41 3.55
CA SER A 299 -3.21 8.40 4.98
C SER A 299 -3.53 6.98 5.46
N VAL A 300 -3.02 6.59 6.63
CA VAL A 300 -3.36 5.33 7.28
C VAL A 300 -4.84 5.33 7.68
N GLU A 301 -5.47 6.49 7.88
CA GLU A 301 -6.91 6.59 8.12
C GLU A 301 -7.74 5.93 7.02
N ASN A 302 -7.26 5.85 5.77
CA ASN A 302 -7.95 5.15 4.69
C ASN A 302 -8.34 3.71 5.07
N TRP A 303 -7.55 3.07 5.95
CA TRP A 303 -7.79 1.72 6.45
C TRP A 303 -9.09 1.59 7.25
N ILE A 304 -9.54 2.68 7.89
CA ILE A 304 -10.82 2.72 8.61
C ILE A 304 -11.96 2.42 7.65
N THR A 305 -11.93 3.06 6.49
CA THR A 305 -12.97 2.94 5.47
C THR A 305 -12.85 1.61 4.72
N PHE A 306 -11.65 1.23 4.29
CA PHE A 306 -11.42 -0.06 3.62
C PHE A 306 -11.82 -1.24 4.51
N GLY A 307 -11.56 -1.17 5.81
CA GLY A 307 -11.83 -2.26 6.74
C GLY A 307 -13.24 -2.23 7.34
N HIS A 308 -14.07 -1.26 6.94
CA HIS A 308 -15.36 -0.98 7.58
C HIS A 308 -15.27 -0.89 9.11
N ILE A 309 -14.20 -0.29 9.62
CA ILE A 309 -13.88 -0.26 11.04
C ILE A 309 -14.81 0.74 11.73
N LYS A 310 -15.70 0.24 12.58
CA LYS A 310 -16.68 1.04 13.35
C LYS A 310 -16.35 1.14 14.83
N ASP A 311 -15.46 0.29 15.32
CA ASP A 311 -15.07 0.28 16.74
C ASP A 311 -14.28 1.56 17.07
N PRO A 312 -14.74 2.38 18.04
CA PRO A 312 -14.09 3.65 18.35
C PRO A 312 -12.64 3.52 18.83
N ALA A 313 -12.29 2.44 19.53
CA ALA A 313 -10.93 2.23 20.01
C ALA A 313 -9.99 1.87 18.85
N LYS A 314 -10.46 1.02 17.91
CA LYS A 314 -9.71 0.70 16.68
C LYS A 314 -9.52 1.94 15.79
N ILE A 315 -10.57 2.75 15.63
CA ILE A 315 -10.49 4.02 14.89
C ILE A 315 -9.46 4.94 15.53
N LYS A 316 -9.52 5.11 16.87
CA LYS A 316 -8.57 5.95 17.60
C LYS A 316 -7.13 5.46 17.40
N TYR A 317 -6.89 4.16 17.49
CA TYR A 317 -5.57 3.57 17.27
C TYR A 317 -5.01 3.85 15.87
N ILE A 318 -5.84 3.76 14.82
CA ILE A 318 -5.41 4.12 13.46
C ILE A 318 -5.09 5.61 13.33
N LYS A 319 -5.91 6.48 13.93
CA LYS A 319 -5.67 7.93 13.91
C LYS A 319 -4.40 8.32 14.67
N GLU A 320 -4.13 7.67 15.80
CA GLU A 320 -2.89 7.85 16.55
C GLU A 320 -1.66 7.47 15.71
N MET A 321 -1.76 6.48 14.83
CA MET A 321 -0.70 6.12 13.88
C MET A 321 -0.46 7.23 12.85
N ASP A 322 -1.53 7.82 12.30
CA ASP A 322 -1.44 8.98 11.39
C ASP A 322 -0.77 10.18 12.07
N GLU A 323 -1.21 10.53 13.28
CA GLU A 323 -0.67 11.65 14.06
C GLU A 323 0.80 11.42 14.45
N LYS A 324 1.21 10.17 14.67
CA LYS A 324 2.61 9.81 14.90
C LYS A 324 3.48 10.15 13.70
N ILE A 325 3.04 9.77 12.48
CA ILE A 325 3.75 10.08 11.23
C ILE A 325 3.86 11.59 11.04
N ARG A 326 2.76 12.33 11.24
CA ARG A 326 2.73 13.80 11.17
C ARG A 326 3.72 14.42 12.16
N SER A 327 3.73 13.95 13.40
CA SER A 327 4.61 14.44 14.45
C SER A 327 6.09 14.22 14.12
N ILE A 328 6.45 13.05 13.56
CA ILE A 328 7.80 12.77 13.09
C ILE A 328 8.19 13.76 11.98
N MET A 329 7.34 13.92 10.97
CA MET A 329 7.59 14.85 9.87
C MET A 329 7.76 16.29 10.35
N ILE A 330 6.89 16.77 11.24
CA ILE A 330 7.00 18.12 11.83
C ILE A 330 8.31 18.27 12.60
N SER A 331 8.77 17.24 13.31
CA SER A 331 10.06 17.26 14.02
C SER A 331 11.26 17.38 13.08
N LEU A 332 11.10 16.94 11.83
CA LEU A 332 12.08 17.07 10.74
C LEU A 332 11.98 18.42 10.00
N GLY A 333 11.15 19.35 10.49
CA GLY A 333 10.96 20.68 9.89
C GLY A 333 9.88 20.73 8.82
N ALA A 334 9.05 19.70 8.70
CA ALA A 334 7.95 19.69 7.75
C ALA A 334 6.79 20.59 8.17
N LYS A 335 6.11 21.14 7.17
CA LYS A 335 4.83 21.83 7.29
C LYS A 335 3.79 21.08 6.47
N GLU A 336 2.68 20.69 7.09
CA GLU A 336 1.54 20.09 6.39
C GLU A 336 0.86 21.13 5.48
N ILE A 337 0.41 20.70 4.29
CA ILE A 337 -0.18 21.57 3.25
C ILE A 337 -1.62 21.21 2.87
#